data_AF-A0A423V7S4-F1
#
_entry.id   AF-A0A423V7S4-F1
#
_cell.length_a   1.000
_cell.length_b   1.000
_cell.length_c   1.000
_cell.angle_alpha   90.00
_cell.angle_beta   90.00
_cell.angle_gamma   90.00
#
_symmetry.space_group_name_H-M   'P 1'
#
loop_
_entity.id
_entity.type
_entity.pdbx_description
1 polymer ?
#
loop_
_entity_poly.entity_id
_entity_poly.type
_entity_poly.pdbx_seq_one_letter_code
_entity_poly.pdbx_strand_id
1 'polypeptide(L)'
;MQDDADKITSITSELLDEGQEIIIMAHSYGGIPATQSLENLSPAARHRLGKAGGVKKVVYLSAVVAPVGKSNWDLFGDNVPPFVHVQDDYMSIEPIANAPLTFSDLPKNEALDWAKLMLEHSTASFKENLAYAGYNDVEVHYIICEDDMIVPADVVEILKRVIGVAK
;
A
#
# COMPACT_ATOMS: atom_id res chain seq x y z
N MET A 1 0.60 -6.64 8.50
CA MET A 1 -0.24 -5.69 7.73
C MET A 1 -1.16 -5.00 8.72
N GLN A 2 -1.79 -5.77 9.61
CA GLN A 2 -2.62 -5.23 10.68
C GLN A 2 -1.85 -4.23 11.56
N ASP A 3 -0.63 -4.54 12.00
CA ASP A 3 0.19 -3.60 12.78
C ASP A 3 0.41 -2.26 12.05
N ASP A 4 0.64 -2.29 10.74
CA ASP A 4 0.79 -1.07 9.92
C ASP A 4 -0.55 -0.30 9.84
N ALA A 5 -1.66 -1.02 9.61
CA ALA A 5 -3.00 -0.44 9.56
C ALA A 5 -3.41 0.18 10.90
N ASP A 6 -3.07 -0.45 12.02
CA ASP A 6 -3.31 0.03 13.37
C ASP A 6 -2.50 1.29 13.64
N LYS A 7 -1.24 1.33 13.18
CA LYS A 7 -0.41 2.52 13.31
C LYS A 7 -0.94 3.70 12.50
N ILE A 8 -1.37 3.45 11.25
CA ILE A 8 -2.06 4.46 10.42
C ILE A 8 -3.33 4.94 11.13
N THR A 9 -4.12 4.03 11.69
CA THR A 9 -5.36 4.33 12.42
C THR A 9 -5.11 5.20 13.65
N SER A 10 -4.11 4.87 14.45
CA SER A 10 -3.73 5.63 15.65
C SER A 10 -3.33 7.06 15.31
N ILE A 11 -2.34 7.25 14.42
CA ILE A 11 -1.86 8.59 14.05
C ILE A 11 -2.98 9.41 13.41
N THR A 12 -3.71 8.81 12.46
CA THR A 12 -4.77 9.54 11.74
C THR A 12 -5.92 9.90 12.68
N SER A 13 -6.27 9.04 13.62
CA SER A 13 -7.32 9.34 14.60
C SER A 13 -6.95 10.51 15.50
N GLU A 14 -5.70 10.61 15.94
CA GLU A 14 -5.20 11.73 16.75
C GLU A 14 -5.35 13.05 15.99
N LEU A 15 -4.88 13.11 14.74
CA LEU A 15 -4.99 14.31 13.90
C LEU A 15 -6.44 14.69 13.59
N LEU A 16 -7.31 13.70 13.37
CA LEU A 16 -8.74 13.94 13.17
C LEU A 16 -9.45 14.43 14.44
N ASP A 17 -9.03 13.96 15.62
CA ASP A 17 -9.56 14.40 16.91
C ASP A 17 -9.14 15.86 17.21
N GLU A 18 -8.02 16.32 16.66
CA GLU A 18 -7.59 17.73 16.63
C GLU A 18 -8.36 18.59 15.61
N GLY A 19 -9.25 17.98 14.81
CA GLY A 19 -10.06 18.66 13.81
C GLY A 19 -9.36 18.88 12.47
N GLN A 20 -8.24 18.20 12.21
CA GLN A 20 -7.55 18.29 10.91
C GLN A 20 -8.34 17.56 9.82
N GLU A 21 -8.21 18.05 8.58
CA GLU A 21 -8.66 17.31 7.40
C GLU A 21 -7.50 16.48 6.83
N ILE A 22 -7.73 15.18 6.64
CA ILE A 22 -6.68 14.24 6.24
C ILE A 22 -7.02 13.59 4.89
N ILE A 23 -6.01 13.50 4.03
CA ILE A 23 -5.97 12.66 2.84
C ILE A 23 -4.87 11.64 3.04
N ILE A 24 -5.17 10.34 2.86
CA ILE A 24 -4.16 9.30 2.91
C ILE A 24 -3.58 9.11 1.50
N MET A 25 -2.27 9.27 1.34
CA MET A 25 -1.56 8.86 0.13
C MET A 25 -0.77 7.58 0.45
N ALA A 26 -1.02 6.53 -0.31
CA ALA A 26 -0.44 5.21 -0.09
C ALA A 26 0.38 4.80 -1.33
N HIS A 27 1.62 4.36 -1.11
CA HIS A 27 2.55 3.97 -2.17
C HIS A 27 2.88 2.48 -2.12
N SER A 28 2.92 1.81 -3.27
CA SER A 28 3.29 0.39 -3.40
C SER A 28 2.53 -0.50 -2.39
N TYR A 29 3.22 -1.32 -1.61
CA TYR A 29 2.68 -2.12 -0.50
C TYR A 29 1.71 -1.34 0.40
N GLY A 30 1.98 -0.05 0.64
CA GLY A 30 1.20 0.79 1.53
C GLY A 30 -0.28 0.89 1.16
N GLY A 31 -0.65 0.58 -0.09
CA GLY A 31 -2.04 0.52 -0.52
C GLY A 31 -2.90 -0.44 0.30
N ILE A 32 -2.35 -1.56 0.76
CA ILE A 32 -3.09 -2.57 1.55
C ILE A 32 -3.37 -2.09 2.98
N PRO A 33 -2.38 -1.76 3.83
CA PRO A 33 -2.65 -1.31 5.19
C PRO A 33 -3.39 0.03 5.24
N ALA A 34 -3.17 0.93 4.27
CA ALA A 34 -3.99 2.14 4.15
C ALA A 34 -5.47 1.79 3.91
N THR A 35 -5.74 0.83 3.03
CA THR A 35 -7.12 0.36 2.77
C THR A 35 -7.73 -0.27 4.02
N GLN A 36 -6.99 -1.13 4.73
CA GLN A 36 -7.47 -1.77 5.95
C GLN A 36 -7.81 -0.72 7.03
N SER A 37 -6.97 0.29 7.23
CA SER A 37 -7.15 1.33 8.26
C SER A 37 -8.46 2.12 8.13
N LEU A 38 -9.03 2.20 6.92
CA LEU A 38 -10.26 2.96 6.66
C LEU A 38 -11.49 2.38 7.35
N GLU A 39 -11.43 1.13 7.82
CA GLU A 39 -12.46 0.51 8.66
C GLU A 39 -12.88 1.38 9.85
N ASN A 40 -11.91 2.10 10.43
CA ASN A 40 -12.09 2.95 11.60
C ASN A 40 -11.89 4.44 11.32
N LEU A 41 -11.47 4.81 10.11
CA LEU A 41 -11.11 6.18 9.76
C LEU A 41 -12.09 6.89 8.81
N SER A 42 -12.96 6.16 8.11
CA SER A 42 -13.95 6.80 7.23
C SER A 42 -14.93 7.69 8.02
N PRO A 43 -15.57 8.70 7.39
CA PRO A 43 -16.54 9.55 8.07
C PRO A 43 -17.69 8.74 8.68
N ALA A 44 -18.16 7.70 7.97
CA ALA A 44 -19.19 6.80 8.46
C ALA A 44 -18.70 5.97 9.66
N ALA A 45 -17.47 5.45 9.61
CA ALA A 45 -16.88 4.72 10.72
C ALA A 45 -16.75 5.57 11.98
N ARG A 46 -16.19 6.77 11.85
CA ARG A 46 -16.02 7.69 12.99
C ARG A 46 -17.35 8.16 13.55
N HIS A 47 -18.34 8.43 12.70
CA HIS A 47 -19.68 8.76 13.16
C HIS A 47 -20.30 7.63 14.02
N ARG A 48 -20.11 6.36 13.64
CA ARG A 48 -20.56 5.21 14.46
C ARG A 48 -19.89 5.15 15.83
N LEU A 49 -18.68 5.71 15.95
CA LEU A 49 -17.92 5.83 17.20
C LEU A 49 -18.24 7.13 17.99
N GLY A 50 -19.21 7.92 17.55
CA GLY A 50 -19.54 9.20 18.17
C GLY A 50 -18.48 10.29 17.96
N LYS A 51 -17.58 10.11 16.98
CA LYS A 51 -16.51 11.04 16.64
C LYS A 51 -16.86 11.85 15.39
N ALA A 52 -16.38 13.09 15.35
CA ALA A 52 -16.48 13.95 14.18
C ALA A 52 -15.32 13.70 13.19
N GLY A 53 -15.46 14.19 11.96
CA GLY A 53 -14.43 14.11 10.92
C GLY A 53 -14.32 12.72 10.26
N GLY A 54 -13.18 12.48 9.62
CA GLY A 54 -12.87 11.24 8.91
C GLY A 54 -12.07 11.47 7.64
N VAL A 55 -11.35 10.43 7.22
CA VAL A 55 -10.61 10.42 5.96
C VAL A 55 -11.62 10.32 4.83
N LYS A 56 -11.76 11.38 4.05
CA LYS A 56 -12.71 11.43 2.93
C LYS A 56 -12.12 10.88 1.63
N LYS A 57 -10.78 10.80 1.54
CA LYS A 57 -10.06 10.52 0.30
C LYS A 57 -8.82 9.67 0.55
N VAL A 58 -8.59 8.72 -0.34
CA VAL A 58 -7.34 7.97 -0.46
C VAL A 58 -6.76 8.15 -1.87
N VAL A 59 -5.44 8.33 -1.94
CA VAL A 59 -4.68 8.41 -3.19
C VAL A 59 -3.70 7.26 -3.24
N TYR A 60 -3.86 6.37 -4.21
CA TYR A 60 -2.97 5.25 -4.47
C TYR A 60 -1.93 5.66 -5.51
N LEU A 61 -0.67 5.80 -5.10
CA LEU A 61 0.47 6.11 -5.96
C LEU A 61 1.21 4.82 -6.26
N SER A 62 1.23 4.34 -7.52
CA SER A 62 1.88 3.07 -7.89
C SER A 62 1.61 1.94 -6.86
N ALA A 63 0.38 1.85 -6.34
CA ALA A 63 0.08 1.08 -5.16
C ALA A 63 -0.64 -0.23 -5.48
N VAL A 64 -0.37 -1.23 -4.65
CA VAL A 64 -1.07 -2.51 -4.69
C VAL A 64 -2.27 -2.42 -3.77
N VAL A 65 -3.46 -2.74 -4.28
CA VAL A 65 -4.70 -2.77 -3.52
C VAL A 65 -5.38 -4.12 -3.75
N ALA A 66 -5.50 -4.91 -2.70
CA ALA A 66 -6.08 -6.24 -2.77
C ALA A 66 -7.62 -6.21 -2.65
N PRO A 67 -8.35 -7.15 -3.28
CA PRO A 67 -9.72 -7.45 -2.86
C PRO A 67 -9.72 -8.10 -1.47
N VAL A 68 -10.86 -8.05 -0.77
CA VAL A 68 -11.01 -8.71 0.53
C VAL A 68 -10.72 -10.20 0.42
N GLY A 69 -10.01 -10.74 1.41
CA GLY A 69 -9.59 -12.14 1.45
C GLY A 69 -8.33 -12.45 0.63
N LYS A 70 -7.66 -11.43 0.08
CA LYS A 70 -6.36 -11.55 -0.59
C LYS A 70 -5.30 -10.72 0.12
N SER A 71 -4.07 -11.21 0.07
CA SER A 71 -2.86 -10.57 0.60
C SER A 71 -2.00 -9.98 -0.52
N ASN A 72 -0.96 -9.21 -0.17
CA ASN A 72 0.04 -8.78 -1.17
C ASN A 72 0.74 -9.99 -1.80
N TRP A 73 0.97 -11.03 -1.00
CA TRP A 73 1.63 -12.26 -1.41
C TRP A 73 0.80 -13.01 -2.45
N ASP A 74 -0.51 -13.10 -2.27
CA ASP A 74 -1.40 -13.73 -3.26
C ASP A 74 -1.39 -13.01 -4.60
N LEU A 75 -1.16 -11.68 -4.59
CA LEU A 75 -1.09 -10.87 -5.81
C LEU A 75 0.23 -11.03 -6.55
N PHE A 76 1.32 -11.40 -5.87
CA PHE A 76 2.54 -11.88 -6.53
C PHE A 76 2.33 -13.26 -7.21
N GLY A 77 1.44 -14.08 -6.67
CA GLY A 77 1.23 -15.46 -7.12
C GLY A 77 2.49 -16.31 -6.96
N ASP A 78 2.71 -17.24 -7.88
CA ASP A 78 3.91 -18.11 -7.88
C ASP A 78 5.18 -17.41 -8.39
N ASN A 79 5.12 -16.11 -8.69
CA ASN A 79 6.16 -15.36 -9.40
C ASN A 79 6.98 -14.44 -8.48
N VAL A 80 7.28 -14.88 -7.25
CA VAL A 80 8.20 -14.14 -6.38
C VAL A 80 9.54 -13.96 -7.11
N PRO A 81 10.02 -12.73 -7.36
CA PRO A 81 11.22 -12.53 -8.14
C PRO A 81 12.44 -13.19 -7.48
N PRO A 82 13.41 -13.71 -8.26
CA PRO A 82 14.57 -14.44 -7.71
C PRO A 82 15.49 -13.56 -6.86
N PHE A 83 15.36 -12.24 -6.96
CA PHE A 83 16.07 -11.25 -6.16
C PHE A 83 15.35 -10.87 -4.86
N VAL A 84 14.19 -11.47 -4.58
CA VAL A 84 13.53 -11.37 -3.27
C VAL A 84 13.96 -12.58 -2.44
N HIS A 85 14.57 -12.31 -1.29
CA HIS A 85 15.03 -13.32 -0.36
C HIS A 85 14.07 -13.38 0.81
N VAL A 86 13.52 -14.57 1.07
CA VAL A 86 12.65 -14.81 2.23
C VAL A 86 13.43 -15.66 3.22
N GLN A 87 13.60 -15.14 4.44
CA GLN A 87 14.25 -15.84 5.53
C GLN A 87 13.39 -15.69 6.79
N ASP A 88 12.81 -16.80 7.22
CA ASP A 88 11.92 -16.87 8.38
C ASP A 88 10.79 -15.82 8.31
N ASP A 89 10.78 -14.88 9.26
CA ASP A 89 9.77 -13.83 9.40
C ASP A 89 10.10 -12.55 8.60
N TYR A 90 11.20 -12.54 7.85
CA TYR A 90 11.68 -11.37 7.11
C TYR A 90 11.86 -11.65 5.62
N MET A 91 11.72 -10.60 4.83
CA MET A 91 12.08 -10.59 3.42
C MET A 91 12.93 -9.39 3.07
N SER A 92 13.93 -9.60 2.23
CA SER A 92 14.83 -8.56 1.73
C SER A 92 14.89 -8.61 0.21
N ILE A 93 15.37 -7.54 -0.40
CA ILE A 93 15.50 -7.44 -1.85
C ILE A 93 16.98 -7.21 -2.17
N GLU A 94 17.53 -8.02 -3.08
CA GLU A 94 18.92 -7.91 -3.52
C GLU A 94 19.15 -6.55 -4.22
N PRO A 95 20.01 -5.67 -3.69
CA PRO A 95 20.11 -4.30 -4.17
C PRO A 95 20.56 -4.16 -5.64
N ILE A 96 21.46 -5.01 -6.13
CA ILE A 96 22.00 -4.90 -7.49
C ILE A 96 20.92 -5.21 -8.53
N ALA A 97 20.12 -6.25 -8.30
CA ALA A 97 19.00 -6.64 -9.15
C ALA A 97 17.82 -5.67 -9.01
N ASN A 98 17.59 -5.11 -7.82
CA ASN A 98 16.46 -4.21 -7.57
C ASN A 98 16.67 -2.79 -8.08
N ALA A 99 17.90 -2.26 -8.00
CA ALA A 99 18.24 -0.89 -8.40
C ALA A 99 17.69 -0.48 -9.78
N PRO A 100 17.90 -1.25 -10.87
CA PRO A 100 17.39 -0.86 -12.19
C PRO A 100 15.87 -0.95 -12.33
N LEU A 101 15.16 -1.50 -11.33
CA LEU A 101 13.70 -1.67 -11.34
C LEU A 101 13.02 -0.60 -10.46
N THR A 102 13.35 -0.53 -9.16
CA THR A 102 12.72 0.44 -8.24
C THR A 102 13.18 1.87 -8.50
N PHE A 103 14.42 2.06 -8.96
CA PHE A 103 15.03 3.36 -9.21
C PHE A 103 15.45 3.50 -10.68
N SER A 104 14.60 3.01 -11.59
CA SER A 104 14.85 2.92 -13.04
C SER A 104 15.24 4.25 -13.69
N ASP A 105 14.75 5.36 -13.14
CA ASP A 105 14.95 6.70 -13.70
C ASP A 105 16.24 7.38 -13.20
N LEU A 106 16.95 6.76 -12.26
CA LEU A 106 18.18 7.30 -11.69
C LEU A 106 19.43 6.77 -12.40
N PRO A 107 20.54 7.53 -12.41
CA PRO A 107 21.84 6.99 -12.82
C PRO A 107 22.20 5.74 -12.02
N LYS A 108 22.77 4.72 -12.68
CA LYS A 108 23.03 3.39 -12.09
C LYS A 108 23.67 3.40 -10.69
N ASN A 109 24.64 4.28 -10.45
CA ASN A 109 25.31 4.34 -9.15
C ASN A 109 24.39 4.90 -8.06
N GLU A 110 23.61 5.94 -8.38
CA GLU A 110 22.64 6.53 -7.47
C GLU A 110 21.48 5.56 -7.19
N ALA A 111 20.96 4.90 -8.23
CA ALA A 111 19.95 3.85 -8.09
C ALA A 111 20.41 2.73 -7.13
N LEU A 112 21.66 2.30 -7.25
CA LEU A 112 22.24 1.29 -6.36
C LEU A 112 22.41 1.80 -4.93
N ASP A 113 22.80 3.05 -4.74
CA ASP A 113 22.94 3.65 -3.42
C ASP A 113 21.58 3.73 -2.71
N TRP A 114 20.51 4.08 -3.42
CA TRP A 114 19.15 4.03 -2.88
C TRP A 114 18.67 2.60 -2.60
N ALA A 115 18.93 1.65 -3.51
CA ALA A 115 18.54 0.26 -3.31
C ALA A 115 19.20 -0.38 -2.08
N LYS A 116 20.44 -0.01 -1.75
CA LYS A 116 21.12 -0.48 -0.53
C LYS A 116 20.52 0.04 0.77
N LEU A 117 19.74 1.12 0.71
CA LEU A 117 19.06 1.69 1.88
C LEU A 117 17.70 1.03 2.15
N MET A 118 17.21 0.19 1.22
CA MET A 118 15.98 -0.55 1.44
C MET A 118 16.20 -1.62 2.52
N LEU A 119 15.39 -1.53 3.57
CA LEU A 119 15.44 -2.46 4.70
C LEU A 119 14.57 -3.68 4.42
N GLU A 120 14.68 -4.65 5.31
CA GLU A 120 13.85 -5.85 5.31
C GLU A 120 12.39 -5.50 5.65
N HIS A 121 11.47 -6.27 5.09
CA HIS A 121 10.05 -6.24 5.45
C HIS A 121 9.69 -7.49 6.25
N SER A 122 8.70 -7.37 7.12
CA SER A 122 8.08 -8.56 7.73
C SER A 122 7.33 -9.38 6.68
N THR A 123 7.54 -10.70 6.63
CA THR A 123 6.80 -11.56 5.70
C THR A 123 5.32 -11.66 6.05
N ALA A 124 4.98 -11.60 7.34
CA ALA A 124 3.60 -11.57 7.80
C ALA A 124 2.85 -10.38 7.20
N SER A 125 3.52 -9.23 7.05
CA SER A 125 2.88 -8.05 6.50
C SER A 125 2.46 -8.18 5.04
N PHE A 126 3.13 -9.05 4.28
CA PHE A 126 2.75 -9.34 2.90
C PHE A 126 1.74 -10.49 2.79
N LYS A 127 1.68 -11.40 3.77
CA LYS A 127 0.84 -12.62 3.75
C LYS A 127 -0.52 -12.45 4.42
N GLU A 128 -0.69 -11.45 5.28
CA GLU A 128 -1.99 -11.16 5.88
C GLU A 128 -3.01 -10.68 4.84
N ASN A 129 -4.22 -11.24 4.92
CA ASN A 129 -5.30 -10.89 4.01
C ASN A 129 -5.91 -9.55 4.37
N LEU A 130 -6.28 -8.77 3.36
CA LEU A 130 -7.16 -7.63 3.55
C LEU A 130 -8.51 -8.11 4.07
N ALA A 131 -8.93 -7.61 5.23
CA ALA A 131 -10.20 -7.96 5.85
C ALA A 131 -11.30 -6.94 5.52
N TYR A 132 -10.93 -5.67 5.30
CA TYR A 132 -11.89 -4.58 5.06
C TYR A 132 -11.61 -3.84 3.76
N ALA A 133 -12.65 -3.68 2.93
CA ALA A 133 -12.60 -2.95 1.65
C ALA A 133 -12.77 -1.44 1.85
N GLY A 134 -11.81 -0.79 2.51
CA GLY A 134 -11.86 0.64 2.84
C GLY A 134 -12.08 1.58 1.66
N TYR A 135 -11.65 1.19 0.47
CA TYR A 135 -11.86 1.91 -0.79
C TYR A 135 -13.34 2.08 -1.17
N ASN A 136 -14.27 1.38 -0.52
CA ASN A 136 -15.72 1.56 -0.72
C ASN A 136 -16.32 2.72 0.10
N ASP A 137 -15.60 3.23 1.11
CA ASP A 137 -16.11 4.21 2.06
C ASP A 137 -15.65 5.65 1.76
N VAL A 138 -14.71 5.81 0.82
CA VAL A 138 -14.01 7.07 0.57
C VAL A 138 -13.86 7.34 -0.93
N GLU A 139 -13.56 8.59 -1.28
CA GLU A 139 -13.15 8.93 -2.64
C GLU A 139 -11.77 8.33 -2.93
N VAL A 140 -11.63 7.61 -4.05
CA VAL A 140 -10.40 6.94 -4.44
C VAL A 140 -9.80 7.63 -5.66
N HIS A 141 -8.50 7.92 -5.60
CA HIS A 141 -7.70 8.36 -6.75
C HIS A 141 -6.51 7.45 -6.96
N TYR A 142 -6.06 7.39 -8.21
CA TYR A 142 -4.82 6.71 -8.59
C TYR A 142 -3.87 7.72 -9.24
N ILE A 143 -2.60 7.61 -8.87
CA ILE A 143 -1.48 8.16 -9.62
C ILE A 143 -0.74 6.95 -10.18
N ILE A 144 -0.77 6.81 -11.50
CA ILE A 144 -0.12 5.72 -12.22
C ILE A 144 1.16 6.28 -12.82
N CYS A 145 2.29 5.68 -12.48
CA CYS A 145 3.58 5.96 -13.09
C CYS A 145 3.72 5.03 -14.30
N GLU A 146 3.63 5.58 -15.51
CA GLU A 146 3.53 4.77 -16.75
C GLU A 146 4.78 3.92 -17.01
N ASP A 147 5.95 4.37 -16.54
CA ASP A 147 7.24 3.69 -16.67
C ASP A 147 7.63 2.87 -15.42
N ASP A 148 6.69 2.62 -14.50
CA ASP A 148 6.94 1.83 -13.28
C ASP A 148 7.29 0.37 -13.60
N MET A 149 8.47 -0.07 -13.17
CA MET A 149 8.98 -1.41 -13.41
C MET A 149 8.66 -2.41 -12.29
N ILE A 150 8.10 -1.94 -11.16
CA ILE A 150 7.76 -2.76 -9.98
C ILE A 150 6.26 -3.03 -9.92
N VAL A 151 5.44 -2.00 -10.12
CA VAL A 151 3.98 -2.10 -10.23
C VAL A 151 3.54 -1.52 -11.59
N PRO A 152 3.73 -2.28 -12.69
CA PRO A 152 3.43 -1.79 -14.02
C PRO A 152 2.01 -1.24 -14.19
N ALA A 153 1.83 -0.25 -15.06
CA ALA A 153 0.57 0.45 -15.26
C ALA A 153 -0.60 -0.49 -15.60
N ASP A 154 -0.36 -1.54 -16.39
CA ASP A 154 -1.36 -2.55 -16.71
C ASP A 154 -1.79 -3.37 -15.48
N VAL A 155 -0.87 -3.69 -14.58
CA VAL A 155 -1.15 -4.31 -13.28
C VAL A 155 -2.03 -3.39 -12.43
N VAL A 156 -1.70 -2.08 -12.34
CA VAL A 156 -2.54 -1.12 -11.62
C VAL A 156 -3.95 -1.05 -12.20
N GLU A 157 -4.08 -1.02 -13.53
CA GLU A 157 -5.39 -1.03 -14.20
C GLU A 157 -6.18 -2.32 -13.97
N ILE A 158 -5.52 -3.47 -13.90
CA ILE A 158 -6.15 -4.74 -13.54
C ILE A 158 -6.67 -4.68 -12.10
N LEU A 159 -5.84 -4.25 -11.15
CA LEU A 159 -6.23 -4.14 -9.74
C LEU A 159 -7.40 -3.17 -9.53
N LYS A 160 -7.40 -2.02 -10.22
CA LYS A 160 -8.52 -1.06 -10.23
C LYS A 160 -9.83 -1.70 -10.67
N ARG A 161 -9.80 -2.55 -11.70
CA ARG A 161 -10.99 -3.29 -12.18
C ARG A 161 -11.44 -4.35 -11.18
N VAL A 162 -10.50 -5.08 -10.58
CA VAL A 162 -10.79 -6.15 -9.61
C VAL A 162 -11.53 -5.61 -8.39
N ILE A 163 -11.12 -4.45 -7.88
CA ILE A 163 -11.75 -3.85 -6.69
C ILE A 163 -12.94 -2.94 -7.02
N GLY A 164 -13.31 -2.80 -8.30
CA GLY A 164 -14.51 -2.08 -8.72
C GLY A 164 -14.43 -0.55 -8.62
N VAL A 165 -13.23 0.03 -8.53
CA VAL A 165 -13.01 1.49 -8.43
C VAL A 165 -12.67 2.15 -9.77
N ALA A 166 -12.75 1.40 -10.88
CA ALA A 166 -12.56 1.94 -12.22
C ALA A 166 -13.69 2.94 -12.56
N LYS A 167 -13.38 4.24 -12.49
CA LYS A 167 -14.18 5.31 -13.10
C LYS A 167 -13.30 6.07 -14.09
#